data_AF-A0A6B2SK85-F1
#
_entry.id   AF-A0A6B2SK85-F1
#
_cell.length_a   1.000
_cell.length_b   1.000
_cell.length_c   1.000
_cell.angle_alpha   90.00
_cell.angle_beta   90.00
_cell.angle_gamma   90.00
#
_symmetry.space_group_name_H-M   'P 1'
#
loop_
_entity.id
_entity.type
_entity.pdbx_description
1 polymer ?
#
loop_
_entity_poly.entity_id
_entity_poly.type
_entity_poly.pdbx_seq_one_letter_code
_entity_poly.pdbx_strand_id
1 'polypeptide(L)'
;AVLVAAVGARQEAPPVGGPGPEQVLDRVLVQRELALLPSSQQLVLRLAFYGDLTQSQIAERTGLPLGTVKSHTRRGLRALREGLAPAGPPRPDVPEPVRGERIRSARSA
;
A
#
# COMPACT_ATOMS: atom_id res chain seq x y z
N ALA A 1 11.67 -31.60 19.09
CA ALA A 1 11.73 -30.37 19.89
C ALA A 1 12.05 -29.21 18.96
N VAL A 2 11.10 -28.31 18.70
CA VAL A 2 11.32 -27.12 17.87
C VAL A 2 11.36 -25.91 18.80
N LEU A 3 12.52 -25.27 18.91
CA LEU A 3 12.70 -24.03 19.67
C LEU A 3 12.05 -22.88 18.88
N VAL A 4 10.99 -22.29 19.43
CA VAL A 4 10.46 -20.99 18.98
C VAL A 4 11.21 -19.91 19.76
N ALA A 5 12.14 -19.23 19.09
CA ALA A 5 12.76 -18.04 19.65
C ALA A 5 11.76 -16.87 19.58
N ALA A 6 11.23 -16.49 20.74
CA ALA A 6 10.49 -15.25 20.89
C ALA A 6 11.46 -14.07 20.70
N VAL A 7 11.39 -13.40 19.55
CA VAL A 7 12.07 -12.12 19.35
C VAL A 7 11.32 -11.10 20.18
N GLY A 8 11.95 -10.69 21.29
CA GLY A 8 11.47 -9.61 22.13
C GLY A 8 11.34 -8.33 21.31
N ALA A 9 10.10 -7.92 21.06
CA ALA A 9 9.82 -6.57 20.64
C ALA A 9 10.24 -5.65 21.80
N ARG A 10 11.33 -4.91 21.61
CA ARG A 10 11.54 -3.68 22.37
C ARG A 10 10.39 -2.76 21.98
N GLN A 11 9.33 -2.74 22.79
CA GLN A 11 8.35 -1.68 22.73
C GLN A 11 9.08 -0.41 23.15
N GLU A 12 9.52 0.36 22.17
CA GLU A 12 9.80 1.77 22.37
C GLU A 12 8.47 2.38 22.81
N ALA A 13 8.38 2.72 24.09
CA ALA A 13 7.18 3.31 24.66
C ALA A 13 6.79 4.54 23.83
N PRO A 14 5.50 4.72 23.48
CA PRO A 14 5.09 5.88 22.70
C PRO A 14 5.53 7.16 23.45
N PRO A 15 6.03 8.18 22.74
CA PRO A 15 6.42 9.42 23.37
C PRO A 15 5.25 9.94 24.21
N VAL A 16 5.52 10.29 25.47
CA VAL A 16 4.56 10.91 26.36
C VAL A 16 4.17 12.27 25.76
N GLY A 17 2.98 12.32 25.17
CA GLY A 17 2.48 13.43 24.35
C GLY A 17 2.03 12.89 23.00
N GLY A 18 0.77 13.13 22.64
CA GLY A 18 0.23 12.72 21.33
C GLY A 18 1.07 13.24 20.16
N PRO A 19 0.82 12.74 18.94
CA PRO A 19 1.61 13.12 17.78
C PRO A 19 1.62 14.65 17.64
N GLY A 20 2.83 15.22 17.52
CA GLY A 20 2.98 16.64 17.24
C GLY A 20 2.31 17.00 15.89
N PRO A 21 1.98 18.28 15.65
CA PRO A 21 1.30 18.72 14.43
C PRO A 21 1.94 18.23 13.13
N GLU A 22 3.28 18.24 13.06
CA GLU A 22 4.04 17.73 11.90
C GLU A 22 3.79 16.23 11.65
N GLN A 23 3.74 15.40 12.70
CA GLN A 23 3.49 13.96 12.56
C GLN A 23 2.05 13.67 12.10
N VAL A 24 1.10 14.50 12.53
CA VAL A 24 -0.29 14.44 12.04
C VAL A 24 -0.33 14.82 10.56
N LEU A 25 0.37 15.89 10.17
CA LEU A 25 0.45 16.33 8.78
C LEU A 25 1.09 15.26 7.88
N ASP A 26 2.21 14.68 8.29
CA ASP A 26 2.87 13.57 7.58
C ASP A 26 1.92 12.40 7.37
N ARG A 27 1.17 12.02 8.40
CA ARG A 27 0.17 10.95 8.30
C ARG A 27 -0.93 11.30 7.29
N VAL A 28 -1.43 12.54 7.31
CA VAL A 28 -2.46 12.99 6.37
C VAL A 28 -1.94 12.96 4.94
N LEU A 29 -0.71 13.43 4.70
CA LEU A 29 -0.07 13.42 3.39
C LEU A 29 0.14 12.00 2.87
N VAL A 30 0.64 11.09 3.71
CA VAL A 30 0.81 9.67 3.33
C VAL A 30 -0.52 9.02 2.98
N GLN A 31 -1.59 9.29 3.75
CA GLN A 31 -2.92 8.75 3.45
C GLN A 31 -3.47 9.29 2.13
N ARG A 32 -3.30 10.59 1.86
CA ARG A 32 -3.68 11.21 0.59
C ARG A 32 -2.95 10.54 -0.58
N GLU A 33 -1.63 10.46 -0.52
CA GLU A 33 -0.83 9.89 -1.61
C GLU A 33 -1.11 8.40 -1.82
N LEU A 34 -1.38 7.65 -0.75
CA LEU A 34 -1.80 6.26 -0.85
C LEU A 34 -3.15 6.13 -1.58
N ALA A 35 -4.10 7.03 -1.31
CA ALA A 35 -5.41 7.02 -1.96
C ALA A 35 -5.36 7.32 -3.47
N LEU A 36 -4.29 7.99 -3.96
CA LEU A 36 -4.10 8.29 -5.38
C LEU A 36 -3.48 7.13 -6.19
N LEU A 37 -3.01 6.07 -5.54
CA LEU A 37 -2.44 4.93 -6.26
C LEU A 37 -3.54 4.09 -6.93
N PRO A 38 -3.25 3.35 -8.01
CA PRO A 38 -4.18 2.34 -8.52
C PRO A 38 -4.57 1.33 -7.43
N SER A 39 -5.83 0.90 -7.38
CA SER A 39 -6.39 0.12 -6.27
C SER A 39 -5.62 -1.18 -5.99
N SER A 40 -5.06 -1.81 -7.01
CA SER A 40 -4.22 -3.01 -6.84
C SER A 40 -2.89 -2.74 -6.13
N GLN A 41 -2.30 -1.56 -6.34
CA GLN A 41 -1.10 -1.12 -5.64
C GLN A 41 -1.43 -0.75 -4.19
N GLN A 42 -2.54 -0.03 -3.97
CA GLN A 42 -3.04 0.27 -2.62
C GLN A 42 -3.23 -1.00 -1.80
N LEU A 43 -3.95 -1.98 -2.35
CA LEU A 43 -4.24 -3.25 -1.67
C LEU A 43 -2.97 -3.97 -1.24
N VAL A 44 -2.01 -4.14 -2.16
CA VAL A 44 -0.75 -4.83 -1.88
C VAL A 44 0.05 -4.10 -0.80
N LEU A 45 0.13 -2.76 -0.86
CA LEU A 45 0.84 -1.98 0.15
C LEU A 45 0.15 -2.04 1.51
N ARG A 46 -1.18 -1.96 1.57
CA ARG A 46 -1.91 -2.09 2.85
C ARG A 46 -1.70 -3.46 3.48
N LEU A 47 -1.76 -4.52 2.70
CA LEU A 47 -1.53 -5.88 3.20
C LEU A 47 -0.08 -6.06 3.68
N ALA A 48 0.90 -5.45 3.01
CA ALA A 48 2.30 -5.54 3.39
C ALA A 48 2.63 -4.76 4.67
N PHE A 49 2.13 -3.52 4.80
CA PHE A 49 2.54 -2.61 5.87
C PHE A 49 1.56 -2.49 7.04
N TYR A 50 0.25 -2.73 6.83
CA TYR A 50 -0.75 -2.76 7.90
C TYR A 50 -1.19 -4.18 8.26
N GLY A 51 -1.01 -5.13 7.35
CA GLY A 51 -1.32 -6.53 7.57
C GLY A 51 -0.12 -7.41 7.92
N ASP A 52 1.09 -6.83 7.95
CA ASP A 52 2.37 -7.52 8.18
C ASP A 52 2.57 -8.78 7.33
N LEU A 53 1.95 -8.83 6.15
CA LEU A 53 2.04 -9.97 5.26
C LEU A 53 3.30 -9.90 4.39
N THR A 54 3.99 -11.03 4.30
CA THR A 54 5.04 -11.23 3.30
C THR A 54 4.46 -11.21 1.89
N GLN A 55 5.30 -10.94 0.89
CA GLN A 55 4.86 -10.89 -0.51
C GLN A 55 4.26 -12.23 -1.01
N SER A 56 4.74 -13.37 -0.49
CA SER A 56 4.17 -14.70 -0.78
C SER A 56 2.80 -14.89 -0.14
N GLN A 57 2.64 -14.52 1.13
CA GLN A 57 1.33 -14.56 1.80
C GLN A 57 0.31 -13.64 1.14
N ILE A 58 0.74 -12.48 0.62
CA ILE A 58 -0.12 -11.60 -0.17
C ILE A 58 -0.54 -12.28 -1.48
N ALA A 59 0.39 -12.94 -2.17
CA ALA A 59 0.09 -13.68 -3.40
C ALA A 59 -0.95 -14.78 -3.14
N GLU A 60 -0.77 -15.57 -2.08
CA GLU A 60 -1.72 -16.60 -1.64
C GLU A 60 -3.09 -16.00 -1.30
N ARG A 61 -3.13 -14.92 -0.51
CA ARG A 61 -4.37 -14.30 -0.06
C ARG A 61 -5.16 -13.61 -1.16
N THR A 62 -4.49 -13.08 -2.18
CA THR A 62 -5.11 -12.31 -3.27
C THR A 62 -5.32 -13.11 -4.56
N GLY A 63 -4.69 -14.28 -4.68
CA GLY A 63 -4.64 -15.07 -5.92
C GLY A 63 -3.80 -14.44 -7.04
N LEU A 64 -3.09 -13.33 -6.76
CA LEU A 64 -2.22 -12.68 -7.74
C LEU A 64 -0.89 -13.45 -7.86
N PRO A 65 -0.30 -13.54 -9.06
CA PRO A 65 1.05 -14.08 -9.21
C PRO A 65 2.07 -13.31 -8.35
N LEU A 66 3.04 -14.00 -7.74
CA LEU A 66 4.06 -13.37 -6.89
C LEU A 66 4.83 -12.25 -7.60
N GLY A 67 5.11 -12.42 -8.90
CA GLY A 67 5.73 -11.37 -9.72
C GLY A 67 4.85 -10.12 -9.85
N THR A 68 3.53 -10.29 -9.98
CA THR A 68 2.55 -9.21 -10.01
C THR A 68 2.55 -8.46 -8.68
N VAL A 69 2.51 -9.18 -7.55
CA VAL A 69 2.58 -8.59 -6.20
C VAL A 69 3.86 -7.75 -6.04
N LYS A 70 5.04 -8.31 -6.34
CA LYS A 70 6.31 -7.58 -6.28
C LYS A 70 6.31 -6.34 -7.18
N SER A 71 5.76 -6.45 -8.40
CA SER A 71 5.71 -5.33 -9.34
C SER A 71 4.74 -4.22 -8.88
N HIS A 72 3.62 -4.55 -8.24
CA HIS A 72 2.71 -3.60 -7.62
C HIS A 72 3.34 -2.91 -6.42
N THR A 73 3.99 -3.66 -5.52
CA THR A 73 4.75 -3.10 -4.38
C THR A 73 5.78 -2.09 -4.87
N ARG A 74 6.62 -2.47 -5.84
CA ARG A 74 7.67 -1.59 -6.38
C ARG A 74 7.12 -0.31 -7.00
N ARG A 75 6.08 -0.42 -7.84
CA ARG A 75 5.46 0.75 -8.51
C ARG A 75 4.74 1.65 -7.50
N GLY A 76 4.02 1.07 -6.54
CA GLY A 76 3.33 1.82 -5.50
C GLY A 76 4.31 2.60 -4.61
N LEU A 77 5.39 1.96 -4.14
CA LEU A 77 6.42 2.64 -3.35
C LEU A 77 7.13 3.74 -4.13
N ARG A 78 7.43 3.52 -5.41
CA ARG A 78 7.98 4.57 -6.27
C ARG A 78 7.02 5.75 -6.38
N ALA A 79 5.74 5.48 -6.62
CA ALA A 79 4.71 6.51 -6.75
C ALA A 79 4.50 7.29 -5.45
N LEU A 80 4.58 6.65 -4.28
CA LEU A 80 4.54 7.35 -2.98
C LEU A 80 5.76 8.28 -2.79
N ARG A 81 6.97 7.81 -3.13
CA ARG A 81 8.18 8.64 -3.03
C ARG A 81 8.09 9.88 -3.92
N GLU A 82 7.56 9.73 -5.13
CA GLU A 82 7.38 10.86 -6.05
C GLU A 82 6.30 11.84 -5.55
N GLY A 83 5.21 11.34 -4.97
CA GLY A 83 4.11 12.18 -4.47
C GLY A 83 4.42 12.91 -3.15
N LEU A 84 5.30 12.34 -2.32
CA LEU A 84 5.73 12.93 -1.04
C LEU A 84 6.99 13.80 -1.18
N ALA A 85 7.56 13.92 -2.37
CA ALA A 85 8.75 14.76 -2.57
C ALA A 85 8.37 16.25 -2.41
N PRO A 86 9.19 17.07 -1.71
CA PRO A 86 8.89 18.47 -1.43
C PRO A 86 8.77 19.37 -2.67
N ALA A 87 9.23 18.90 -3.84
CA ALA A 87 9.12 19.55 -5.14
C ALA A 87 8.38 18.69 -6.18
N GLY A 88 7.70 17.63 -5.76
CA GLY A 88 6.94 16.77 -6.67
C GLY A 88 5.81 17.57 -7.33
N PRO A 89 5.57 17.44 -8.65
CA PRO A 89 4.41 18.09 -9.26
C PRO A 89 3.15 17.59 -8.53
N PRO A 90 2.21 18.48 -8.18
CA PRO A 90 0.95 18.04 -7.58
C PRO A 90 0.33 17.05 -8.54
N ARG A 91 0.13 15.81 -8.09
CA ARG A 91 -0.71 14.89 -8.85
C ARG A 91 -2.08 15.56 -8.92
N PRO A 92 -2.64 15.75 -10.12
CA PRO A 92 -3.99 16.30 -10.22
C PRO A 92 -4.90 15.47 -9.32
N ASP A 93 -5.85 16.12 -8.65
CA ASP A 93 -6.92 15.42 -7.96
C ASP A 93 -7.72 14.67 -9.03
N VAL A 94 -7.34 13.42 -9.32
CA VAL A 94 -7.99 12.61 -10.35
C VAL A 94 -9.27 12.04 -9.74
N PRO A 95 -10.48 12.48 -10.15
CA PRO A 95 -11.66 11.65 -9.95
C PRO A 95 -11.43 10.33 -10.69
N GLU A 96 -11.53 9.21 -9.96
CA GLU A 96 -11.28 7.84 -10.43
C GLU A 96 -11.73 7.60 -11.90
N PRO A 97 -10.86 7.07 -12.78
CA PRO A 97 -11.32 6.59 -14.08
C PRO A 97 -12.29 5.42 -13.87
N VAL A 98 -13.47 5.58 -14.47
CA VAL A 98 -14.62 4.67 -14.39
C VAL A 98 -14.21 3.20 -14.54
N ARG A 99 -14.49 2.42 -13.49
CA ARG A 99 -14.18 0.99 -13.40
C ARG A 99 -15.10 0.19 -14.33
N GLY A 100 -14.53 -0.35 -15.40
CA GLY A 100 -14.96 -1.64 -15.95
C GLY A 100 -16.27 -1.69 -16.74
N GLU A 101 -16.33 -1.04 -17.91
CA GLU A 101 -17.13 -1.56 -19.01
C GLU A 101 -16.23 -2.50 -19.83
N ARG A 102 -16.45 -3.81 -19.68
CA ARG A 102 -16.23 -4.90 -20.66
C ARG A 102 -16.25 -6.24 -19.91
N ILE A 103 -17.42 -6.57 -19.37
CA ILE A 103 -17.78 -7.97 -19.18
C ILE A 103 -17.88 -8.57 -20.59
N ARG A 104 -17.09 -9.61 -20.80
CA ARG A 104 -17.11 -10.48 -21.97
C ARG A 104 -18.56 -10.85 -22.33
N SER A 105 -19.06 -10.36 -23.45
CA SER A 105 -20.15 -10.98 -24.20
C SER A 105 -19.75 -11.03 -25.67
N ALA A 106 -18.98 -12.06 -26.01
CA ALA A 106 -18.76 -12.50 -27.38
C ALA A 106 -18.42 -13.99 -27.33
N ARG A 107 -19.40 -14.80 -26.93
CA ARG A 107 -19.48 -16.22 -27.28
C ARG A 107 -20.95 -16.61 -27.28
N SER A 108 -21.56 -16.50 -28.45
CA SER A 108 -22.60 -17.39 -28.99
C SER A 108 -23.20 -16.75 -30.25
N ALA A 109 -22.65 -17.14 -31.40
CA ALA A 109 -23.34 -17.35 -32.66
C ALA A 109 -22.62 -18.51 -33.35
#